data_AF-A0A815Q9R1-F1
#
_entry.id   AF-A0A815Q9R1-F1
#
_cell.length_a   1.000
_cell.length_b   1.000
_cell.length_c   1.000
_cell.angle_alpha   90.00
_cell.angle_beta   90.00
_cell.angle_gamma   90.00
#
_symmetry.space_group_name_H-M   'P 1'
#
loop_
_entity.id
_entity.type
_entity.pdbx_description
1 polymer ?
#
loop_
_entity_poly.entity_id
_entity_poly.type
_entity_poly.pdbx_seq_one_letter_code
_entity_poly.pdbx_strand_id
1 'polypeptide(L)'
;MILNFFSSNWVPHGPSKMLNGWAMHHTPRNYNGCSCALSSKCVSPSRGMLAGCYPLESILQSTMACFYNKTCISQLSYVGRLNVSTLVSSHFPLNTTVESIINELMIEELISNISYDSYFNGCAPLSCTYTYVDDNHVVEAITRLIGLYGGLIIICRLFAVVIVKHILFVTQRIIPTTD
;
A
#
# COMPACT_ATOMS: atom_id res chain seq x y z
N MET A 1 -3.41 -0.03 8.45
CA MET A 1 -2.73 -1.25 7.95
C MET A 1 -3.75 -2.10 7.19
N ILE A 2 -4.05 -1.76 5.93
CA ILE A 2 -5.17 -2.38 5.15
C ILE A 2 -4.68 -3.02 3.83
N LEU A 3 -3.39 -2.93 3.51
CA LEU A 3 -2.86 -3.41 2.21
C LEU A 3 -2.51 -4.91 2.14
N ASN A 4 -2.72 -5.70 3.21
CA ASN A 4 -2.30 -7.12 3.24
C ASN A 4 -3.42 -8.14 2.96
N PHE A 5 -4.67 -7.71 2.77
CA PHE A 5 -5.80 -8.64 2.57
C PHE A 5 -6.08 -8.97 1.10
N PHE A 6 -5.49 -8.24 0.16
CA PHE A 6 -5.65 -8.50 -1.27
C PHE A 6 -4.28 -8.82 -1.86
N SER A 7 -4.13 -10.05 -2.37
CA SER A 7 -2.94 -10.52 -3.12
C SER A 7 -1.78 -11.11 -2.32
N SER A 8 -2.03 -12.00 -1.35
CA SER A 8 -0.97 -12.95 -1.01
C SER A 8 -0.87 -13.98 -2.14
N ASN A 9 0.30 -14.08 -2.78
CA ASN A 9 0.64 -15.13 -3.76
C ASN A 9 0.53 -16.56 -3.22
N TRP A 10 0.23 -16.68 -1.93
CA TRP A 10 0.20 -17.88 -1.13
C TRP A 10 -1.20 -18.02 -0.52
N VAL A 11 -1.74 -19.24 -0.61
CA VAL A 11 -3.00 -19.63 0.02
C VAL A 11 -2.71 -20.74 1.04
N PRO A 12 -3.40 -20.76 2.19
CA PRO A 12 -3.26 -21.87 3.13
C PRO A 12 -3.75 -23.17 2.48
N HIS A 13 -2.96 -24.22 2.62
CA HIS A 13 -3.21 -25.57 2.09
C HIS A 13 -3.60 -26.50 3.24
N GLY A 14 -4.87 -26.87 3.31
CA GLY A 14 -5.36 -27.87 4.27
C GLY A 14 -6.85 -27.71 4.59
N PRO A 15 -7.49 -28.77 5.13
CA PRO A 15 -8.85 -28.64 5.65
C PRO A 15 -8.87 -27.64 6.81
N SER A 16 -10.01 -26.98 7.01
CA SER A 16 -10.29 -26.03 8.11
C SER A 16 -10.16 -26.63 9.53
N LYS A 17 -9.67 -27.87 9.66
CA LYS A 17 -9.46 -28.57 10.92
C LYS A 17 -7.97 -28.85 11.09
N MET A 18 -7.37 -28.13 12.03
CA MET A 18 -6.02 -28.38 12.53
C MET A 18 -5.96 -29.81 13.10
N LEU A 19 -5.40 -30.76 12.35
CA LEU A 19 -5.08 -32.08 12.87
C LEU A 19 -3.59 -32.09 13.26
N ASN A 20 -3.34 -32.01 14.57
CA ASN A 20 -2.06 -32.32 15.23
C ASN A 20 -0.79 -31.63 14.70
N GLY A 21 -0.78 -30.28 14.71
CA GLY A 21 0.44 -29.51 14.51
C GLY A 21 0.16 -28.03 14.26
N TRP A 22 0.97 -27.15 14.83
CA TRP A 22 0.86 -25.69 14.74
C TRP A 22 1.32 -25.13 13.37
N ALA A 23 1.55 -25.98 12.38
CA ALA A 23 2.10 -25.60 11.08
C ALA A 23 0.98 -25.38 10.07
N MET A 24 0.74 -24.12 9.72
CA MET A 24 -0.08 -23.78 8.56
C MET A 24 0.78 -23.96 7.30
N HIS A 25 0.46 -24.97 6.48
CA HIS A 25 1.12 -25.12 5.19
C HIS A 25 0.53 -24.10 4.23
N HIS A 26 1.39 -23.40 3.47
CA HIS A 26 0.97 -22.47 2.44
C HIS A 26 1.42 -23.01 1.09
N THR A 27 0.51 -23.03 0.12
CA THR A 27 0.83 -23.35 -1.28
C THR A 27 0.72 -22.10 -2.13
N PRO A 28 1.57 -21.95 -3.15
CA PRO A 28 1.42 -20.84 -4.07
C PRO A 28 0.12 -20.97 -4.85
N ARG A 29 -0.51 -19.83 -5.12
CA ARG A 29 -1.67 -19.78 -6.02
C ARG A 29 -1.22 -20.14 -7.44
N ASN A 30 -2.03 -20.92 -8.14
CA ASN A 30 -1.76 -21.36 -9.48
C ASN A 30 -2.87 -20.87 -10.42
N TYR A 31 -2.48 -20.24 -11.53
CA TYR A 31 -3.34 -19.78 -12.60
C TYR A 31 -3.03 -20.57 -13.88
N ASN A 32 -3.93 -21.47 -14.29
CA ASN A 32 -3.81 -22.25 -15.53
C ASN A 32 -2.44 -22.96 -15.70
N GLY A 33 -1.92 -23.56 -14.63
CA GLY A 33 -0.61 -24.23 -14.61
C GLY A 33 0.58 -23.32 -14.29
N CYS A 34 0.38 -22.00 -14.24
CA CYS A 34 1.39 -21.03 -13.85
C CYS A 34 1.35 -20.74 -12.34
N SER A 35 2.43 -21.09 -11.64
CA SER A 35 2.56 -20.90 -10.19
C SER A 35 3.10 -19.52 -9.81
N CYS A 36 2.43 -18.83 -8.89
CA CYS A 36 2.87 -17.55 -8.34
C CYS A 36 4.20 -17.63 -7.57
N ALA A 37 4.69 -18.82 -7.22
CA ALA A 37 6.03 -18.99 -6.65
C ALA A 37 7.14 -18.92 -7.71
N LEU A 38 6.83 -19.21 -8.96
CA LEU A 38 7.81 -19.32 -10.05
C LEU A 38 7.80 -18.09 -10.97
N SER A 39 6.65 -17.43 -11.12
CA SER A 39 6.52 -16.27 -11.99
C SER A 39 5.51 -15.27 -11.43
N SER A 40 5.86 -13.98 -11.48
CA SER A 40 4.97 -12.87 -11.15
C SER A 40 3.93 -12.60 -12.24
N LYS A 41 4.18 -13.07 -13.47
CA LYS A 41 3.35 -12.79 -14.66
C LYS A 41 2.15 -13.71 -14.81
N CYS A 42 1.95 -14.66 -13.91
CA CYS A 42 0.82 -15.59 -14.03
C CYS A 42 -0.52 -14.86 -13.83
N VAL A 43 -1.43 -15.04 -14.77
CA VAL A 43 -2.75 -14.40 -14.81
C VAL A 43 -3.84 -15.42 -15.14
N SER A 44 -5.03 -15.22 -14.57
CA SER A 44 -6.25 -15.93 -14.95
C SER A 44 -6.84 -15.32 -16.22
N PRO A 45 -7.23 -16.14 -17.21
CA PRO A 45 -7.99 -15.65 -18.34
C PRO A 45 -9.36 -15.16 -17.88
N SER A 46 -9.67 -13.92 -18.20
CA SER A 46 -11.00 -13.33 -18.06
C SER A 46 -11.29 -12.46 -19.30
N ARG A 47 -12.54 -12.02 -19.46
CA ARG A 47 -12.95 -11.15 -20.58
C ARG A 47 -12.44 -9.72 -20.38
N GLY A 48 -11.16 -9.51 -20.68
CA GLY A 48 -10.51 -8.19 -20.71
C GLY A 48 -9.81 -7.81 -19.41
N MET A 49 -10.35 -8.11 -18.22
CA MET A 49 -9.73 -7.70 -16.95
C MET A 49 -9.11 -8.89 -16.19
N LEU A 50 -7.85 -9.18 -16.50
CA LEU A 50 -7.10 -10.29 -15.94
C LEU A 50 -6.84 -10.08 -14.45
N ALA A 51 -6.83 -11.20 -13.70
CA ALA A 51 -6.46 -11.23 -12.30
C ALA A 51 -5.36 -12.27 -12.11
N GLY A 52 -4.26 -11.90 -11.48
CA GLY A 52 -3.06 -12.69 -11.39
C GLY A 52 -2.35 -12.52 -10.06
N CYS A 53 -1.12 -13.03 -9.98
CA CYS A 53 -0.30 -13.01 -8.78
C CYS A 53 -0.01 -11.58 -8.31
N TYR A 54 0.28 -10.68 -9.25
CA TYR A 54 0.52 -9.27 -8.96
C TYR A 54 -0.54 -8.42 -9.62
N PRO A 55 -1.23 -7.53 -8.88
CA PRO A 55 -2.25 -6.66 -9.45
C PRO A 55 -1.70 -5.81 -10.60
N LEU A 56 -0.47 -5.31 -10.46
CA LEU A 56 0.19 -4.51 -11.49
C LEU A 56 0.38 -5.31 -12.80
N GLU A 57 1.01 -6.49 -12.74
CA GLU A 57 1.18 -7.37 -13.90
C GLU A 57 -0.15 -7.76 -14.53
N SER A 58 -1.15 -8.01 -13.69
CA SER A 58 -2.51 -8.36 -14.14
C SER A 58 -3.15 -7.21 -14.91
N ILE A 59 -3.00 -5.98 -14.41
CA ILE A 59 -3.54 -4.78 -15.05
C ILE A 59 -2.79 -4.51 -16.37
N LEU A 60 -1.46 -4.56 -16.38
CA LEU A 60 -0.66 -4.29 -17.59
C LEU A 60 -1.03 -5.25 -18.73
N GLN A 61 -1.22 -6.53 -18.42
CA GLN A 61 -1.61 -7.55 -19.38
C GLN A 61 -3.11 -7.53 -19.74
N SER A 62 -3.93 -6.81 -18.98
CA SER A 62 -5.37 -6.67 -19.24
C SER A 62 -5.65 -5.75 -20.42
N THR A 63 -6.86 -5.86 -20.97
CA THR A 63 -7.42 -4.92 -21.96
C THR A 63 -8.60 -4.16 -21.35
N MET A 64 -8.85 -2.94 -21.82
CA MET A 64 -9.99 -2.14 -21.35
C MET A 64 -11.35 -2.58 -21.95
N ALA A 65 -11.39 -3.69 -22.68
CA ALA A 65 -12.61 -4.20 -23.34
C ALA A 65 -13.81 -4.36 -22.38
N CYS A 66 -13.55 -4.73 -21.12
CA CYS A 66 -14.60 -4.92 -20.11
C CYS A 66 -15.39 -3.64 -19.81
N PHE A 67 -14.76 -2.47 -19.89
CA PHE A 67 -15.39 -1.18 -19.57
C PHE A 67 -16.39 -0.69 -20.64
N TYR A 68 -16.39 -1.31 -21.81
CA TYR A 68 -17.36 -1.04 -22.89
C TYR A 68 -18.62 -1.90 -22.79
N ASN A 69 -18.62 -2.93 -21.93
CA ASN A 69 -19.74 -3.86 -21.81
C ASN A 69 -20.33 -3.87 -20.38
N LYS A 70 -21.59 -3.45 -20.26
CA LYS A 70 -22.34 -3.42 -18.98
C LYS A 70 -22.33 -4.77 -18.26
N THR A 71 -22.44 -5.87 -19.01
CA THR A 71 -22.45 -7.21 -18.42
C THR A 71 -21.11 -7.55 -17.77
N CYS A 72 -20.00 -7.13 -18.37
CA CYS A 72 -18.67 -7.36 -17.82
C CYS A 72 -18.44 -6.54 -16.53
N ILE A 73 -18.85 -5.28 -16.53
CA ILE A 73 -18.77 -4.41 -15.33
C ILE A 73 -19.59 -4.98 -14.17
N SER A 74 -20.80 -5.50 -14.45
CA SER A 74 -21.65 -6.10 -13.42
C SER A 74 -21.06 -7.37 -12.77
N GLN A 75 -20.15 -8.07 -13.46
CA GLN A 75 -19.45 -9.23 -12.92
C GLN A 75 -18.32 -8.85 -11.95
N LEU A 76 -17.90 -7.58 -11.94
CA LEU A 76 -16.98 -7.05 -10.95
C LEU A 76 -17.74 -6.77 -9.66
N SER A 77 -17.64 -7.67 -8.69
CA SER A 77 -18.36 -7.64 -7.41
C SER A 77 -18.30 -6.30 -6.65
N TYR A 78 -17.21 -5.54 -6.82
CA TYR A 78 -17.03 -4.20 -6.23
C TYR A 78 -17.55 -3.06 -7.10
N VAL A 79 -17.39 -3.13 -8.43
CA VAL A 79 -17.74 -2.03 -9.35
C VAL A 79 -19.19 -2.11 -9.82
N GLY A 80 -19.78 -3.30 -9.90
CA GLY A 80 -21.19 -3.49 -10.24
C GLY A 80 -22.18 -2.90 -9.22
N ARG A 81 -21.71 -2.55 -8.02
CA ARG A 81 -22.49 -1.81 -7.01
C ARG A 81 -22.50 -0.30 -7.22
N LEU A 82 -21.57 0.21 -8.03
CA LEU A 82 -21.51 1.60 -8.45
C LEU A 82 -22.27 1.68 -9.79
N ASN A 83 -23.16 2.66 -9.94
CA ASN A 83 -23.82 2.94 -11.22
C ASN A 83 -22.81 3.57 -12.20
N VAL A 84 -21.91 2.74 -12.72
CA VAL A 84 -20.88 3.16 -13.66
C VAL A 84 -21.43 3.07 -15.09
N SER A 85 -21.37 4.18 -15.80
CA SER A 85 -21.67 4.22 -17.23
C SER A 85 -20.58 3.53 -18.04
N THR A 86 -20.97 2.83 -19.11
CA THR A 86 -20.01 2.26 -20.06
C THR A 86 -19.27 3.33 -20.82
N LEU A 87 -18.00 3.08 -21.13
CA LEU A 87 -17.27 3.90 -22.08
C LEU A 87 -17.89 3.76 -23.48
N VAL A 88 -17.98 4.88 -24.20
CA VAL A 88 -18.64 4.95 -25.52
C VAL A 88 -17.62 4.96 -26.66
N SER A 89 -16.48 5.63 -26.48
CA SER A 89 -15.46 5.74 -27.52
C SER A 89 -14.07 5.93 -26.90
N SER A 90 -13.07 5.32 -27.53
CA SER A 90 -11.65 5.60 -27.33
C SER A 90 -10.96 5.53 -28.68
N HIS A 91 -9.85 6.24 -28.82
CA HIS A 91 -8.94 6.11 -29.96
C HIS A 91 -8.24 4.74 -29.98
N PHE A 92 -8.13 4.09 -28.81
CA PHE A 92 -7.47 2.79 -28.69
C PHE A 92 -8.39 1.62 -29.08
N PRO A 93 -7.90 0.64 -29.86
CA PRO A 93 -8.62 -0.60 -30.14
C PRO A 93 -8.97 -1.38 -28.86
N LEU A 94 -10.10 -2.09 -28.86
CA LEU A 94 -10.55 -2.92 -27.71
C LEU A 94 -9.55 -4.01 -27.29
N ASN A 95 -8.67 -4.43 -28.20
CA ASN A 95 -7.69 -5.50 -27.97
C ASN A 95 -6.33 -4.98 -27.50
N THR A 96 -6.13 -3.66 -27.33
CA THR A 96 -4.86 -3.14 -26.82
C THR A 96 -4.72 -3.42 -25.34
N THR A 97 -3.53 -3.89 -24.95
CA THR A 97 -3.17 -4.06 -23.55
C THR A 97 -2.97 -2.71 -22.88
N VAL A 98 -3.22 -2.65 -21.57
CA VAL A 98 -2.97 -1.43 -20.78
C VAL A 98 -1.49 -1.06 -20.80
N GLU A 99 -0.58 -2.04 -20.84
CA GLU A 99 0.86 -1.81 -20.99
C GLU A 99 1.18 -0.97 -22.24
N SER A 100 0.61 -1.32 -23.40
CA SER A 100 0.84 -0.56 -24.64
C SER A 100 0.32 0.87 -24.53
N ILE A 101 -0.84 1.06 -23.90
CA ILE A 101 -1.45 2.39 -23.71
C ILE A 101 -0.59 3.25 -22.79
N ILE A 102 -0.07 2.67 -21.70
CA ILE A 102 0.82 3.39 -20.78
C ILE A 102 2.13 3.75 -21.48
N ASN A 103 2.72 2.84 -22.24
CA ASN A 103 3.97 3.12 -22.95
C ASN A 103 3.82 4.29 -23.93
N GLU A 104 2.70 4.38 -24.64
CA GLU A 104 2.42 5.48 -25.58
C GLU A 104 2.09 6.81 -24.87
N LEU A 105 1.65 6.75 -23.60
CA LEU A 105 1.47 7.94 -22.74
C LEU A 105 2.78 8.40 -22.09
N MET A 106 3.79 7.52 -22.01
CA MET A 106 5.09 7.87 -21.47
C MET A 106 5.93 8.59 -22.52
N ILE A 107 6.77 9.52 -22.06
CA ILE A 107 7.67 10.28 -22.92
C ILE A 107 8.70 9.29 -23.48
N GLU A 108 8.62 9.00 -24.78
CA GLU A 108 9.50 8.03 -25.47
C GLU A 108 10.95 8.52 -25.52
N GLU A 109 11.15 9.83 -25.72
CA GLU A 109 12.47 10.45 -25.78
C GLU A 109 12.47 11.77 -25.00
N LEU A 110 13.36 11.86 -24.00
CA LEU A 110 13.63 13.13 -23.32
C LEU A 110 14.48 13.99 -24.26
N ILE A 111 13.83 14.86 -25.04
CA ILE A 111 14.51 15.77 -25.95
C ILE A 111 15.23 16.84 -25.10
N SER A 112 16.50 16.59 -24.78
CA SER A 112 17.32 17.49 -23.95
C SER A 112 17.75 18.79 -24.63
N ASN A 113 17.40 18.97 -25.91
CA ASN A 113 17.75 20.15 -26.72
C ASN A 113 16.61 21.17 -26.87
N ILE A 114 15.51 21.01 -26.11
CA ILE A 114 14.39 21.96 -26.11
C ILE A 114 14.50 22.85 -24.87
N SER A 115 14.58 24.16 -25.08
CA SER A 115 14.36 25.15 -24.02
C SER A 115 12.87 25.39 -23.85
N TYR A 116 12.39 25.25 -22.62
CA TYR A 116 11.01 25.56 -22.24
C TYR A 116 10.89 26.97 -21.64
N ASP A 117 11.91 27.83 -21.80
CA ASP A 117 11.96 29.16 -21.17
C ASP A 117 10.79 30.04 -21.59
N SER A 118 10.40 30.02 -22.86
CA SER A 118 9.24 30.78 -23.36
C SER A 118 7.92 30.32 -22.75
N TYR A 119 7.75 29.02 -22.56
CA TYR A 119 6.58 28.43 -21.92
C TYR A 119 6.50 28.81 -20.44
N PHE A 120 7.60 28.64 -19.70
CA PHE A 120 7.65 29.00 -18.28
C PHE A 120 7.51 30.51 -18.05
N ASN A 121 8.08 31.34 -18.92
CA ASN A 121 7.90 32.80 -18.85
C ASN A 121 6.46 33.22 -19.15
N GLY A 122 5.76 32.52 -20.05
CA GLY A 122 4.33 32.77 -20.33
C GLY A 122 3.41 32.28 -19.21
N CYS A 123 3.80 31.23 -18.48
CA CYS A 123 3.04 30.66 -17.37
C CYS A 123 3.49 31.18 -15.99
N ALA A 124 4.46 32.10 -15.94
CA ALA A 124 4.95 32.66 -14.68
C ALA A 124 3.83 33.47 -14.00
N PRO A 125 3.36 33.07 -12.80
CA PRO A 125 2.35 33.84 -12.10
C PRO A 125 2.92 35.21 -11.70
N LEU A 126 2.15 36.28 -11.92
CA LEU A 126 2.52 37.64 -11.51
C LEU A 126 2.64 37.79 -9.99
N SER A 127 1.99 36.92 -9.22
CA SER A 127 2.04 36.89 -7.76
C SER A 127 1.77 35.48 -7.28
N CYS A 128 2.60 34.99 -6.36
CA CYS A 128 2.39 33.70 -5.70
C CYS A 128 1.51 33.89 -4.47
N THR A 129 0.36 33.21 -4.43
CA THR A 129 -0.48 33.12 -3.24
C THR A 129 -0.29 31.75 -2.63
N TYR A 130 0.21 31.70 -1.39
CA TYR A 130 0.20 30.48 -0.61
C TYR A 130 -1.09 30.40 0.21
N THR A 131 -1.70 29.22 0.26
CA THR A 131 -2.77 28.94 1.23
C THR A 131 -2.19 28.05 2.31
N TYR A 132 -2.19 28.54 3.56
CA TYR A 132 -1.92 27.68 4.70
C TYR A 132 -3.15 26.80 4.90
N VAL A 133 -3.01 25.51 4.58
CA VAL A 133 -3.99 24.50 4.96
C VAL A 133 -3.70 24.17 6.41
N ASP A 134 -4.46 24.81 7.30
CA ASP A 134 -4.41 24.57 8.73
C ASP A 134 -5.17 23.26 9.03
N ASP A 135 -4.43 22.16 9.01
CA ASP A 135 -4.96 20.85 9.38
C ASP A 135 -5.02 20.73 10.91
N ASN A 136 -6.23 20.89 11.45
CA ASN A 136 -6.68 20.44 12.77
C ASN A 136 -5.71 20.67 13.95
N HIS A 137 -5.21 21.90 14.13
CA HIS A 137 -4.34 22.32 15.24
C HIS A 137 -4.83 21.87 16.64
N VAL A 138 -6.14 21.73 16.85
CA VAL A 138 -6.72 21.27 18.13
C VAL A 138 -6.35 19.82 18.45
N VAL A 139 -6.43 18.92 17.47
CA VAL A 139 -6.12 17.50 17.68
C VAL A 139 -4.63 17.34 17.95
N GLU A 140 -3.79 18.06 17.20
CA GLU A 140 -2.35 18.04 17.40
C GLU A 140 -1.96 18.56 18.79
N ALA A 141 -2.58 19.66 19.25
CA ALA A 141 -2.34 20.18 20.60
C ALA A 141 -2.70 19.16 21.70
N ILE A 142 -3.84 18.48 21.58
CA ILE A 142 -4.27 17.45 22.54
C ILE A 142 -3.32 16.25 22.53
N THR A 143 -2.93 15.75 21.35
CA THR A 143 -1.99 14.63 21.25
C THR A 143 -0.63 14.96 21.86
N ARG A 144 -0.14 16.19 21.68
CA ARG A 144 1.10 16.67 22.31
C ARG A 144 1.01 16.70 23.84
N LEU A 145 -0.11 17.18 24.39
CA LEU A 145 -0.32 17.21 25.85
C LEU A 145 -0.39 15.80 26.46
N ILE A 146 -1.11 14.88 25.81
CA ILE A 146 -1.21 13.48 26.25
C ILE A 146 0.17 12.81 26.18
N GLY A 147 0.93 13.05 25.10
CA GLY A 147 2.29 12.53 24.92
C GLY A 147 3.25 13.02 26.00
N LEU A 148 3.23 14.32 26.32
CA LEU A 148 4.06 14.90 27.39
C LEU A 148 3.73 14.33 28.76
N TYR A 149 2.45 14.25 29.10
CA TYR A 149 2.01 13.72 30.39
C TYR A 149 2.36 12.23 30.54
N GLY A 150 2.08 11.44 29.50
CA GLY A 150 2.40 10.01 29.48
C GLY A 150 3.90 9.75 29.56
N GLY A 151 4.70 10.49 28.79
CA GLY A 151 6.15 10.39 28.80
C GLY A 151 6.76 10.73 30.16
N LEU A 152 6.29 11.81 30.79
CA LEU A 152 6.79 12.24 32.10
C LEU A 152 6.56 11.18 33.18
N ILE A 153 5.39 10.53 33.20
CA ILE A 153 5.08 9.47 34.16
C ILE A 153 6.02 8.28 33.99
N ILE A 154 6.25 7.84 32.76
CA ILE A 154 7.12 6.70 32.45
C ILE A 154 8.56 7.00 32.89
N ILE A 155 9.05 8.19 32.55
CA ILE A 155 10.40 8.64 32.91
C ILE A 155 10.57 8.69 34.43
N CYS A 156 9.62 9.31 35.15
CA CYS A 156 9.67 9.37 36.61
C CYS A 156 9.67 7.97 37.26
N ARG A 157 8.88 7.02 36.75
CA ARG A 157 8.88 5.64 37.26
C ARG A 157 10.22 4.94 37.05
N LEU A 158 10.82 5.11 35.87
CA LEU A 158 12.14 4.54 35.57
C LEU A 158 13.22 5.13 36.49
N PHE A 159 13.23 6.46 36.68
CA PHE A 159 14.14 7.11 37.62
C PHE A 159 13.96 6.59 39.04
N ALA A 160 12.72 6.45 39.52
CA ALA A 160 12.46 5.92 40.86
C ALA A 160 13.05 4.50 41.04
N VAL A 161 12.84 3.60 40.08
CA VAL A 161 13.40 2.23 40.15
C VAL A 161 14.94 2.24 40.11
N VAL A 162 15.54 3.08 39.26
CA VAL A 162 17.00 3.20 39.18
C VAL A 162 17.58 3.73 40.48
N ILE A 163 16.99 4.77 41.06
CA ILE A 163 17.43 5.35 42.34
C ILE A 163 17.33 4.31 43.45
N VAL A 164 16.21 3.60 43.58
CA VAL A 164 16.03 2.55 44.59
C VAL A 164 17.05 1.43 44.41
N LYS A 165 17.26 0.94 43.18
CA LYS A 165 18.30 -0.07 42.91
C LYS A 165 19.70 0.43 43.26
N HIS A 166 20.01 1.68 42.94
CA HIS A 166 21.31 2.26 43.23
C HIS A 166 21.53 2.39 44.74
N ILE A 167 20.51 2.83 45.49
CA ILE A 167 20.57 2.88 46.96
C ILE A 167 20.77 1.47 47.53
N LEU A 168 19.98 0.48 47.10
CA LEU A 168 20.13 -0.90 47.56
C LEU A 168 21.52 -1.48 47.26
N PHE A 169 22.06 -1.25 46.06
CA PHE A 169 23.40 -1.70 45.68
C PHE A 169 24.50 -1.04 46.52
N VAL A 170 24.38 0.26 46.81
CA VAL A 170 25.33 0.98 47.67
C VAL A 170 25.25 0.50 49.12
N THR A 171 24.04 0.33 49.68
CA THR A 171 23.86 -0.21 51.04
C THR A 171 24.42 -1.62 51.18
N GLN A 172 24.22 -2.49 50.18
CA GLN A 172 24.79 -3.84 50.14
C GLN A 172 26.33 -3.84 50.01
N ARG A 173 26.94 -2.80 49.45
CA ARG A 173 28.41 -2.66 49.40
C ARG A 173 29.03 -2.10 50.67
N ILE A 174 28.30 -1.30 51.46
CA ILE A 174 28.82 -0.65 52.68
C ILE A 174 28.73 -1.57 53.90
N ILE A 175 27.82 -2.54 53.91
CA ILE A 175 27.70 -3.55 54.96
C ILE A 175 28.19 -4.88 54.36
N PRO A 176 29.49 -5.22 54.45
CA PRO A 176 29.87 -6.62 54.34
C PRO A 176 29.17 -7.33 55.50
N THR A 177 28.37 -8.34 55.17
CA THR A 177 27.75 -9.27 56.12
C THR A 177 28.81 -9.74 57.11
N THR A 178 28.80 -9.21 58.33
CA THR A 178 29.37 -9.86 59.50
C THR A 178 28.30 -10.80 60.04
N ASP A 179 28.58 -12.10 59.89
CA ASP A 179 27.87 -13.29 60.41
C ASP A 179 26.40 -13.50 60.01
#